data_AF-A0A293L3X9-F1
#
_entry.id   AF-A0A293L3X9-F1
#
_cell.length_a   1.000
_cell.length_b   1.000
_cell.length_c   1.000
_cell.angle_alpha   90.00
_cell.angle_beta   90.00
_cell.angle_gamma   90.00
#
_symmetry.space_group_name_H-M   'P 1'
#
loop_
_entity.id
_entity.type
_entity.pdbx_description
1 polymer ?
#
loop_
_entity_poly.entity_id
_entity_poly.type
_entity_poly.pdbx_seq_one_letter_code
_entity_poly.pdbx_strand_id
1 'polypeptide(L)'
;MMTPSAKIKAYHDTIIKPEYGLDFFKKFSIVMNALDNRGARSHVNRMCLAANVTLIESGTAGYLGQVTPIIKNVSECYECQPKPAEKTYPGCTIRNTPSEPIHCIVWAKHLFNQLFGEADADEDVSPDSTDPELSGEAISDKLMQWSESTEPLHRVSTRMWAASCGYDAEKLFNKLFHDDILYLLRMDKLWRKRTPPTCLKWGILPDAVPGTSNSMTGTNDQRLWSIAECGNVFSDSLKSLKSRTEALAPGDHLVWDKDSKDCLDFVTACSNLRAHCFRIPRKSRFDVKSMAGNIIPAIATTNAVIAGIIVLQALKVLQGKKESCSAVYLNKHPNPRKKMIVPTHLDKPSPKCYACSSKAEVTVCLNTKQATLQVLEDKILKEHLHMCAPDVEVDDGKGTILISSEEGETEGNRDKYLADLNVTHGTRLRCDDFLQNFQLVINIVHVDSLKDGMDFEVVGDVCQPEPMQESPEQQASEEPQNFLLENDDDLILVEPGESCKRPLEDDDDNNVHPKRSCIVVD
;
A
#
# COMPACT_ATOMS: atom_id res chain seq x y z
N MET A 1 -23.93 11.69 28.50
CA MET A 1 -22.63 11.01 28.56
C MET A 1 -22.70 9.86 29.55
N MET A 2 -22.21 8.67 29.22
CA MET A 2 -22.35 7.47 30.06
C MET A 2 -21.47 7.49 31.33
N THR A 3 -20.40 8.28 31.38
CA THR A 3 -19.50 8.42 32.54
C THR A 3 -18.98 9.86 32.69
N PRO A 4 -19.73 10.77 33.33
CA PRO A 4 -19.36 12.20 33.43
C PRO A 4 -18.08 12.49 34.23
N SER A 5 -17.63 11.56 35.07
CA SER A 5 -16.43 11.70 35.89
C SER A 5 -15.12 11.40 35.15
N ALA A 6 -15.19 10.86 33.93
CA ALA A 6 -14.02 10.53 33.14
C ALA A 6 -13.28 11.80 32.68
N LYS A 7 -11.96 11.85 32.89
CA LYS A 7 -11.10 12.93 32.41
C LYS A 7 -10.54 12.57 31.04
N ILE A 8 -11.15 13.13 29.99
CA ILE A 8 -10.77 12.87 28.61
C ILE A 8 -10.19 14.16 28.02
N LYS A 9 -8.98 14.08 27.46
CA LYS A 9 -8.39 15.14 26.64
C LYS A 9 -8.40 14.69 25.19
N ALA A 10 -9.24 15.32 24.37
CA ALA A 10 -9.35 15.02 22.96
C ALA A 10 -8.41 15.93 22.15
N TYR A 11 -7.73 15.34 21.19
CA TYR A 11 -6.89 16.02 20.21
C TYR A 11 -7.44 15.69 18.83
N HIS A 12 -7.76 16.71 18.05
CA HIS A 12 -8.21 16.54 16.66
C HIS A 12 -7.05 16.89 15.74
N ASP A 13 -6.12 15.93 15.64
CA ASP A 13 -4.85 16.11 14.95
C ASP A 13 -4.21 14.77 14.55
N THR A 14 -3.16 14.82 13.73
CA THR A 14 -2.29 13.66 13.46
C THR A 14 -1.24 13.50 14.55
N ILE A 15 -1.03 12.26 15.01
CA ILE A 15 -0.04 11.92 16.04
C ILE A 15 1.40 12.17 15.60
N ILE A 16 1.62 12.33 14.29
CA ILE A 16 2.94 12.53 13.67
C ILE A 16 3.47 13.96 13.90
N LYS A 17 2.64 14.91 14.37
CA LYS A 17 3.12 16.29 14.55
C LYS A 17 4.26 16.41 15.57
N PRO A 18 5.18 17.37 15.38
CA PRO A 18 6.30 17.63 16.30
C PRO A 18 5.92 17.84 17.77
N GLU A 19 4.74 18.38 18.03
CA GLU A 19 4.22 18.58 19.39
C GLU A 19 3.97 17.29 20.18
N TYR A 20 3.83 16.15 19.48
CA TYR A 20 3.65 14.83 20.07
C TYR A 20 4.97 14.04 20.16
N GLY A 21 6.08 14.74 20.38
CA GLY A 21 7.41 14.12 20.55
C GLY A 21 7.59 13.28 21.82
N LEU A 22 8.84 12.95 22.13
CA LEU A 22 9.21 12.01 23.20
C LEU A 22 8.61 12.35 24.58
N ASP A 23 8.60 13.63 24.94
CA ASP A 23 8.08 14.11 26.21
C ASP A 23 6.56 14.03 26.32
N PHE A 24 5.85 14.00 25.19
CA PHE A 24 4.43 13.72 25.16
C PHE A 24 4.17 12.25 25.54
N PHE A 25 4.86 11.32 24.88
CA PHE A 25 4.69 9.88 25.13
C PHE A 25 5.07 9.47 26.56
N LYS A 26 6.12 10.07 27.14
CA LYS A 26 6.54 9.81 28.54
C LYS A 26 5.48 10.14 29.60
N LYS A 27 4.44 10.90 29.26
CA LYS A 27 3.33 11.23 30.19
C LYS A 27 2.42 10.02 30.46
N PHE A 28 2.46 9.01 29.60
CA PHE A 28 1.54 7.87 29.67
C PHE A 28 2.19 6.64 30.29
N SER A 29 1.43 5.90 31.09
CA SER A 29 1.87 4.58 31.59
C SER A 29 1.72 3.47 30.55
N ILE A 30 0.79 3.65 29.61
CA ILE A 30 0.49 2.72 28.53
C ILE A 30 -0.05 3.49 27.33
N VAL A 31 0.26 3.01 26.13
CA VAL A 31 -0.31 3.49 24.86
C VAL A 31 -1.07 2.33 24.20
N MET A 32 -2.21 2.61 23.57
CA MET A 32 -3.04 1.61 22.90
C MET A 32 -3.31 2.11 21.48
N ASN A 33 -2.89 1.34 20.48
CA ASN A 33 -3.17 1.66 19.09
C ASN A 33 -4.59 1.24 18.70
N ALA A 34 -5.23 2.11 17.94
CA ALA A 34 -6.52 1.91 17.27
C ALA A 34 -6.46 2.56 15.88
N LEU A 35 -5.36 2.32 15.18
CA LEU A 35 -4.98 2.93 13.91
C LEU A 35 -5.20 1.96 12.75
N ASP A 36 -5.41 2.48 11.55
CA ASP A 36 -5.59 1.75 10.29
C ASP A 36 -4.48 2.02 9.26
N ASN A 37 -3.49 2.85 9.61
CA ASN A 37 -2.38 3.24 8.73
C ASN A 37 -1.03 2.71 9.25
N ARG A 38 -0.26 2.05 8.37
CA ARG A 38 1.06 1.47 8.70
C ARG A 38 2.10 2.50 9.12
N GLY A 39 2.23 3.62 8.41
CA GLY A 39 3.17 4.69 8.75
C GLY A 39 2.91 5.29 10.13
N ALA A 40 1.64 5.54 10.48
CA ALA A 40 1.27 6.01 11.81
C ALA A 40 1.55 4.97 12.90
N ARG A 41 1.30 3.68 12.64
CA ARG A 41 1.66 2.59 13.57
C ARG A 41 3.18 2.50 13.78
N SER A 42 3.98 2.59 12.73
CA SER A 42 5.45 2.61 12.80
C SER A 42 5.97 3.81 13.59
N HIS A 43 5.40 5.00 13.37
CA HIS A 43 5.71 6.19 14.17
C HIS A 43 5.42 5.94 15.66
N VAL A 44 4.20 5.52 16.02
CA VAL A 44 3.84 5.26 17.43
C VAL A 44 4.69 4.14 18.05
N ASN A 45 5.03 3.10 17.29
CA ASN A 45 5.96 2.04 17.71
C ASN A 45 7.31 2.62 18.12
N ARG A 46 7.95 3.41 17.24
CA ARG A 46 9.25 4.06 17.49
C ARG A 46 9.19 5.00 18.69
N MET A 47 8.14 5.82 18.79
CA MET A 47 7.93 6.73 19.93
C MET A 47 7.77 5.98 21.25
N CYS A 48 7.04 4.87 21.29
CA CYS A 48 6.88 4.06 22.50
C CYS A 48 8.19 3.35 22.89
N LEU A 49 8.96 2.86 21.92
CA LEU A 49 10.30 2.29 22.14
C LEU A 49 11.27 3.35 22.68
N ALA A 50 11.26 4.56 22.13
CA ALA A 50 12.08 5.67 22.59
C ALA A 50 11.68 6.13 24.01
N ALA A 51 10.38 6.28 24.27
CA ALA A 51 9.84 6.67 25.57
C ALA A 51 9.90 5.58 26.65
N ASN A 52 10.22 4.33 26.25
CA ASN A 52 10.15 3.14 27.11
C ASN A 52 8.74 2.95 27.73
N VAL A 53 7.70 3.21 26.94
CA VAL A 53 6.30 3.03 27.32
C VAL A 53 5.76 1.79 26.62
N THR A 54 5.00 0.96 27.34
CA THR A 54 4.39 -0.25 26.74
C THR A 54 3.28 0.16 25.78
N LEU A 55 3.36 -0.36 24.56
CA LEU A 55 2.35 -0.18 23.51
C LEU A 55 1.50 -1.45 23.44
N ILE A 56 0.18 -1.32 23.32
CA ILE A 56 -0.70 -2.43 22.93
C ILE A 56 -1.10 -2.18 21.48
N GLU A 57 -0.58 -3.02 20.60
CA GLU A 57 -0.95 -3.02 19.18
C GLU A 57 -2.19 -3.88 18.97
N SER A 58 -3.03 -3.49 18.00
CA SER A 58 -4.21 -4.28 17.64
C SER A 58 -4.61 -4.10 16.18
N GLY A 59 -5.32 -5.10 15.65
CA GLY A 59 -5.85 -5.08 14.29
C GLY A 59 -7.15 -5.87 14.19
N THR A 60 -7.95 -5.56 13.17
CA THR A 60 -9.23 -6.21 12.89
C THR A 60 -9.46 -6.27 11.39
N ALA A 61 -9.94 -7.43 10.90
CA ALA A 61 -10.34 -7.60 9.51
C ALA A 61 -11.48 -8.61 9.40
N GLY A 62 -12.67 -8.12 9.08
CA GLY A 62 -13.89 -8.93 9.06
C GLY A 62 -14.11 -9.63 10.40
N TYR A 63 -13.98 -10.96 10.40
CA TYR A 63 -14.13 -11.81 11.59
C TYR A 63 -12.82 -12.09 12.34
N LEU A 64 -11.70 -11.64 11.78
CA LEU A 64 -10.36 -11.86 12.32
C LEU A 64 -9.91 -10.63 13.11
N GLY A 65 -9.00 -10.83 14.06
CA GLY A 65 -8.35 -9.75 14.77
C GLY A 65 -7.23 -10.23 15.67
N GLN A 66 -6.41 -9.30 16.13
CA GLN A 66 -5.24 -9.59 16.95
C GLN A 66 -4.96 -8.47 17.95
N VAL A 67 -4.36 -8.84 19.08
CA VAL A 67 -3.85 -7.90 20.08
C VAL A 67 -2.47 -8.38 20.53
N THR A 68 -1.48 -7.51 20.46
CA THR A 68 -0.09 -7.82 20.85
C THR A 68 0.51 -6.68 21.67
N PRO A 69 0.85 -6.91 22.94
CA PRO A 69 1.67 -6.00 23.73
C PRO A 69 3.11 -5.93 23.21
N ILE A 70 3.58 -4.72 22.92
CA ILE A 70 4.97 -4.40 22.54
C ILE A 70 5.69 -3.80 23.75
N ILE A 71 6.72 -4.50 24.21
CA ILE A 71 7.51 -4.16 25.39
C ILE A 71 8.99 -4.15 25.00
N LYS A 72 9.62 -2.97 25.08
CA LYS A 72 11.04 -2.76 24.75
C LYS A 72 11.92 -3.82 25.42
N ASN A 73 12.82 -4.43 24.64
CA ASN A 73 13.77 -5.47 25.05
C ASN A 73 13.15 -6.78 25.57
N VAL A 74 11.82 -6.95 25.51
CA VAL A 74 11.11 -8.13 26.01
C VAL A 74 10.37 -8.84 24.89
N SER A 75 9.59 -8.09 24.10
CA SER A 75 8.88 -8.61 22.92
C SER A 75 9.43 -8.01 21.63
N GLU A 76 9.11 -8.63 20.51
CA GLU A 76 9.25 -8.00 19.21
C GLU A 76 8.48 -6.67 19.15
N CYS A 77 9.01 -5.74 18.35
CA CYS A 77 8.32 -4.49 18.02
C CYS A 77 7.48 -4.66 16.76
N TYR A 78 6.67 -3.65 16.44
CA TYR A 78 5.77 -3.69 15.27
C TYR A 78 6.50 -4.01 13.95
N GLU A 79 7.75 -3.58 13.84
CA GLU A 79 8.59 -3.63 12.63
C GLU A 79 9.64 -4.77 12.67
N CYS A 80 9.54 -5.70 13.63
CA CYS A 80 10.44 -6.86 13.69
C CYS A 80 10.18 -7.87 12.58
N GLN A 81 8.92 -8.02 12.18
CA GLN A 81 8.52 -8.92 11.10
C GLN A 81 8.11 -8.06 9.90
N PRO A 82 8.68 -8.32 8.71
CA PRO A 82 8.28 -7.59 7.51
C PRO A 82 6.79 -7.83 7.26
N LYS A 83 6.05 -6.74 7.08
CA LYS A 83 4.66 -6.81 6.64
C LYS A 83 4.65 -6.91 5.11
N PRO A 84 3.78 -7.73 4.50
CA PRO A 84 3.69 -7.80 3.05
C PRO A 84 3.42 -6.40 2.49
N ALA A 85 4.24 -5.98 1.53
CA ALA A 85 4.11 -4.68 0.88
C ALA A 85 2.75 -4.58 0.16
N GLU A 86 2.24 -3.36 0.03
CA GLU A 86 1.05 -3.15 -0.81
C GLU A 86 1.35 -3.60 -2.24
N LYS A 87 0.36 -4.22 -2.90
CA LYS A 87 0.52 -4.74 -4.27
C LYS A 87 0.77 -3.57 -5.22
N THR A 88 2.01 -3.43 -5.69
CA THR A 88 2.39 -2.50 -6.75
C THR A 88 2.35 -3.21 -8.11
N TYR A 89 1.99 -2.47 -9.15
CA TYR A 89 1.86 -3.00 -10.51
C TYR A 89 2.83 -2.26 -11.44
N PRO A 90 3.58 -2.95 -12.31
CA PRO A 90 4.51 -2.29 -13.22
C PRO A 90 3.81 -1.27 -14.13
N GLY A 91 4.43 -0.10 -14.33
CA GLY A 91 3.88 0.99 -15.16
C GLY A 91 3.52 0.54 -16.58
N CYS A 92 4.34 -0.31 -17.21
CA CYS A 92 4.07 -0.89 -18.53
C CYS A 92 2.76 -1.72 -18.54
N THR A 93 2.48 -2.47 -17.46
CA THR A 93 1.23 -3.24 -17.31
C THR A 93 0.03 -2.32 -17.20
N ILE A 94 0.15 -1.23 -16.43
CA ILE A 94 -0.93 -0.24 -16.25
C ILE A 94 -1.20 0.55 -17.54
N ARG A 95 -0.14 0.99 -18.23
CA ARG A 95 -0.19 1.89 -19.40
C ARG A 95 -0.50 1.17 -20.71
N ASN A 96 0.14 0.04 -20.96
CA ASN A 96 0.08 -0.64 -22.27
C ASN A 96 -0.82 -1.87 -22.24
N THR A 97 -0.65 -2.74 -21.25
CA THR A 97 -1.18 -4.12 -21.34
C THR A 97 -1.87 -4.60 -20.07
N PRO A 98 -2.97 -3.95 -19.65
CA PRO A 98 -3.76 -4.42 -18.52
C PRO A 98 -4.39 -5.79 -18.85
N SER A 99 -4.42 -6.68 -17.86
CA SER A 99 -4.99 -8.03 -17.93
C SER A 99 -6.08 -8.25 -16.90
N GLU A 100 -6.05 -7.52 -15.78
CA GLU A 100 -6.98 -7.67 -14.67
C GLU A 100 -7.78 -6.38 -14.41
N PRO A 101 -8.99 -6.48 -13.81
CA PRO A 101 -9.79 -5.31 -13.46
C PRO A 101 -9.05 -4.30 -12.57
N ILE A 102 -8.20 -4.78 -11.66
CA ILE A 102 -7.41 -3.91 -10.77
C ILE A 102 -6.46 -3.00 -11.55
N HIS A 103 -5.85 -3.47 -12.65
CA HIS A 103 -4.97 -2.63 -13.48
C HIS A 103 -5.73 -1.46 -14.10
N CYS A 104 -6.99 -1.67 -14.51
CA CYS A 104 -7.84 -0.59 -15.03
C CYS A 104 -8.27 0.40 -13.95
N ILE A 105 -8.47 -0.07 -12.71
CA ILE A 105 -8.82 0.77 -11.55
C ILE A 105 -7.61 1.63 -11.15
N VAL A 106 -6.41 1.05 -11.07
CA VAL A 106 -5.16 1.76 -10.81
C VAL A 106 -4.91 2.82 -11.88
N TRP A 107 -5.05 2.47 -13.17
CA TRP A 107 -4.95 3.44 -14.26
C TRP A 107 -5.95 4.60 -14.12
N ALA A 108 -7.19 4.33 -13.69
CA ALA A 108 -8.19 5.37 -13.50
C ALA A 108 -7.90 6.28 -12.30
N LYS A 109 -7.25 5.77 -11.24
CA LYS A 109 -6.73 6.58 -10.13
C LYS A 109 -5.56 7.47 -10.58
N HIS A 110 -4.61 6.90 -11.33
CA HIS A 110 -3.52 7.67 -11.94
C HIS A 110 -4.07 8.79 -12.84
N LEU A 111 -5.10 8.49 -13.64
CA LEU A 111 -5.77 9.49 -14.47
C LEU A 111 -6.38 10.63 -13.64
N PHE A 112 -7.01 10.29 -12.50
CA PHE A 112 -7.55 11.29 -11.59
C PHE A 112 -6.45 12.21 -11.06
N ASN A 113 -5.33 11.65 -10.59
CA ASN A 113 -4.20 12.42 -10.07
C ASN A 113 -3.56 13.29 -11.16
N GLN A 114 -3.34 12.74 -12.36
CA GLN A 114 -2.83 13.50 -13.51
C GLN A 114 -3.72 14.70 -13.85
N LEU A 115 -5.05 14.53 -13.85
CA LEU A 115 -5.98 15.59 -14.21
C LEU A 115 -6.23 16.60 -13.08
N PHE A 116 -6.37 16.14 -11.83
CA PHE A 116 -6.88 16.97 -10.73
C PHE A 116 -6.02 16.96 -9.46
N GLY A 117 -5.18 15.93 -9.26
CA GLY A 117 -4.41 15.72 -8.03
C GLY A 117 -2.99 16.27 -8.05
N GLU A 118 -2.09 15.65 -7.29
CA GLU A 118 -0.67 15.94 -7.40
C GLU A 118 -0.10 15.25 -8.65
N ALA A 119 0.79 15.92 -9.36
CA ALA A 119 1.39 15.34 -10.57
C ALA A 119 2.56 14.43 -10.17
N ASP A 120 2.38 13.13 -10.35
CA ASP A 120 3.43 12.12 -10.18
C ASP A 120 3.89 11.59 -11.55
N ALA A 121 5.20 11.51 -11.78
CA ALA A 121 5.76 10.99 -13.02
C ALA A 121 5.52 9.48 -13.20
N ASP A 122 5.41 8.74 -12.10
CA ASP A 122 5.19 7.29 -12.11
C ASP A 122 3.73 6.93 -12.38
N GLU A 123 2.83 7.90 -12.23
CA GLU A 123 1.41 7.78 -12.52
C GLU A 123 1.02 8.26 -13.93
N ASP A 124 1.95 8.26 -14.90
CA ASP A 124 1.57 8.56 -16.29
C ASP A 124 0.60 7.51 -16.84
N VAL A 125 -0.41 8.00 -17.54
CA VAL A 125 -1.52 7.21 -18.11
C VAL A 125 -1.40 7.02 -19.61
N SER A 126 -0.55 7.81 -20.26
CA SER A 126 -0.35 7.77 -21.71
C SER A 126 0.47 6.53 -22.10
N PRO A 127 0.26 5.95 -23.31
CA PRO A 127 1.01 4.78 -23.76
C PRO A 127 2.53 4.92 -23.59
N ASP A 128 3.16 3.83 -23.13
CA ASP A 128 4.60 3.77 -22.88
C ASP A 128 5.34 3.26 -24.12
N SER A 129 6.03 4.15 -24.81
CA SER A 129 6.87 3.81 -25.96
C SER A 129 8.23 3.21 -25.56
N THR A 130 8.59 3.26 -24.27
CA THR A 130 9.86 2.76 -23.73
C THR A 130 9.75 1.37 -23.10
N ASP A 131 8.61 0.70 -23.29
CA ASP A 131 8.35 -0.64 -22.79
C ASP A 131 9.41 -1.66 -23.29
N PRO A 132 10.09 -2.39 -22.40
CA PRO A 132 11.10 -3.39 -22.76
C PRO A 132 10.59 -4.47 -23.73
N GLU A 133 9.30 -4.83 -23.71
CA GLU A 133 8.71 -5.78 -24.66
C GLU A 133 8.73 -5.25 -26.12
N LEU A 134 8.91 -3.94 -26.31
CA LEU A 134 9.02 -3.30 -27.62
C LEU A 134 10.47 -3.27 -28.15
N SER A 135 11.45 -3.44 -27.27
CA SER A 135 12.87 -3.33 -27.61
C SER A 135 13.27 -4.32 -28.72
N GLY A 136 14.10 -3.86 -29.66
CA GLY A 136 14.63 -4.66 -30.77
C GLY A 136 14.41 -4.12 -32.19
N GLU A 137 13.55 -3.11 -32.40
CA GLU A 137 13.49 -2.36 -33.67
C GLU A 137 13.15 -0.89 -33.37
N ALA A 138 13.77 0.04 -34.12
CA ALA A 138 13.32 1.41 -34.16
C ALA A 138 11.81 1.41 -34.42
N ILE A 139 11.04 2.14 -33.60
CA ILE A 139 9.64 2.46 -33.83
C ILE A 139 9.49 2.73 -35.32
N SER A 140 8.86 1.80 -36.05
CA SER A 140 8.89 1.78 -37.51
C SER A 140 8.58 3.17 -38.07
N ASP A 141 9.26 3.54 -39.17
CA ASP A 141 9.15 4.82 -39.90
C ASP A 141 7.72 5.34 -40.16
N LYS A 142 6.69 4.53 -39.88
CA LYS A 142 5.27 4.90 -39.87
C LYS A 142 4.86 5.85 -38.74
N LEU A 143 5.62 6.01 -37.64
CA LEU A 143 5.25 6.96 -36.57
C LEU A 143 5.55 8.42 -36.95
N MET A 144 6.58 8.67 -37.75
CA MET A 144 6.96 10.02 -38.21
C MET A 144 5.99 10.63 -39.24
N GLN A 145 5.14 9.82 -39.89
CA GLN A 145 4.36 10.26 -41.05
C GLN A 145 3.01 10.90 -40.69
N TRP A 146 2.70 11.08 -39.39
CA TRP A 146 1.46 11.72 -38.93
C TRP A 146 1.66 13.10 -38.30
N SER A 147 2.90 13.62 -38.26
CA SER A 147 3.19 15.01 -37.94
C SER A 147 3.49 15.80 -39.23
N GLU A 148 2.44 16.23 -39.94
CA GLU A 148 2.54 17.33 -40.91
C GLU A 148 2.62 18.70 -40.21
N SER A 149 3.31 18.75 -39.06
CA SER A 149 3.71 19.96 -38.38
C SER A 149 5.17 19.81 -37.98
N THR A 150 6.04 20.58 -38.62
CA THR A 150 7.46 20.73 -38.33
C THR A 150 7.70 21.42 -36.99
N GLU A 151 7.29 20.80 -35.90
CA GLU A 151 7.75 21.14 -34.56
C GLU A 151 8.01 19.84 -33.79
N PRO A 152 9.11 19.74 -33.01
CA PRO A 152 9.37 18.58 -32.19
C PRO A 152 8.18 18.37 -31.23
N LEU A 153 7.56 17.19 -31.28
CA LEU A 153 6.45 16.78 -30.41
C LEU A 153 6.87 16.89 -28.94
N HIS A 154 6.71 18.07 -28.36
CA HIS A 154 6.81 18.27 -26.93
C HIS A 154 5.63 17.54 -26.31
N ARG A 155 5.86 16.43 -25.61
CA ARG A 155 4.82 15.68 -24.91
C ARG A 155 4.23 16.61 -23.84
N VAL A 156 3.10 17.25 -24.18
CA VAL A 156 2.38 18.13 -23.25
C VAL A 156 1.81 17.25 -22.14
N SER A 157 2.05 17.63 -20.87
CA SER A 157 1.46 16.94 -19.72
C SER A 157 -0.05 16.79 -19.91
N THR A 158 -0.60 15.62 -19.53
CA THR A 158 -2.03 15.32 -19.64
C THR A 158 -2.90 16.42 -19.02
N ARG A 159 -2.45 17.01 -17.91
CA ARG A 159 -3.10 18.16 -17.26
C ARG A 159 -3.15 19.40 -18.13
N MET A 160 -2.00 19.78 -18.70
CA MET A 160 -1.87 20.98 -19.52
C MET A 160 -2.73 20.86 -20.78
N TRP A 161 -2.81 19.66 -21.36
CA TRP A 161 -3.68 19.37 -22.50
C TRP A 161 -5.16 19.38 -22.10
N ALA A 162 -5.52 18.80 -20.95
CA ALA A 162 -6.89 18.85 -20.44
C ALA A 162 -7.35 20.30 -20.17
N ALA A 163 -6.48 21.11 -19.58
CA ALA A 163 -6.72 22.52 -19.32
C ALA A 163 -6.88 23.34 -20.61
N SER A 164 -6.05 23.10 -21.64
CA SER A 164 -6.17 23.79 -22.93
C SER A 164 -7.47 23.44 -23.67
N CYS A 165 -8.00 22.24 -23.45
CA CYS A 165 -9.29 21.80 -23.95
C CYS A 165 -10.47 22.19 -23.06
N GLY A 166 -10.21 22.88 -21.94
CA GLY A 166 -11.24 23.30 -20.98
C GLY A 166 -11.91 22.14 -20.24
N TYR A 167 -11.22 21.00 -20.09
CA TYR A 167 -11.77 19.74 -19.56
C TYR A 167 -13.04 19.29 -20.30
N ASP A 168 -13.05 19.44 -21.63
CA ASP A 168 -14.15 18.96 -22.46
C ASP A 168 -14.23 17.41 -22.44
N ALA A 169 -15.41 16.89 -22.14
CA ALA A 169 -15.63 15.45 -21.96
C ALA A 169 -15.42 14.66 -23.25
N GLU A 170 -15.90 15.16 -24.38
CA GLU A 170 -15.79 14.45 -25.66
C GLU A 170 -14.33 14.39 -26.13
N LYS A 171 -13.58 15.49 -26.02
CA LYS A 171 -12.15 15.53 -26.36
C LYS A 171 -11.34 14.60 -25.47
N LEU A 172 -11.52 14.66 -24.15
CA LEU A 172 -10.81 13.79 -23.20
C LEU A 172 -11.15 12.32 -23.45
N PHE A 173 -12.43 12.01 -23.68
CA PHE A 173 -12.86 10.65 -23.98
C PHE A 173 -12.19 10.11 -25.24
N ASN A 174 -12.23 10.86 -26.34
CA ASN A 174 -11.63 10.42 -27.60
C ASN A 174 -10.11 10.29 -27.48
N LYS A 175 -9.41 11.22 -26.80
CA LYS A 175 -7.96 11.07 -26.57
C LYS A 175 -7.64 9.76 -25.84
N LEU A 176 -8.30 9.49 -24.72
CA LEU A 176 -7.96 8.40 -23.81
C LEU A 176 -8.44 7.01 -24.27
N PHE A 177 -9.64 6.93 -24.84
CA PHE A 177 -10.28 5.66 -25.21
C PHE A 177 -10.33 5.41 -26.73
N HIS A 178 -9.96 6.40 -27.55
CA HIS A 178 -9.83 6.26 -29.00
C HIS A 178 -8.38 6.39 -29.46
N ASP A 179 -7.80 7.58 -29.35
CA ASP A 179 -6.52 7.94 -29.99
C ASP A 179 -5.34 7.20 -29.34
N ASP A 180 -5.29 7.18 -28.01
CA ASP A 180 -4.27 6.44 -27.25
C ASP A 180 -4.37 4.92 -27.50
N ILE A 181 -5.59 4.38 -27.66
CA ILE A 181 -5.81 2.96 -27.98
C ILE A 181 -5.37 2.67 -29.42
N LEU A 182 -5.65 3.57 -30.38
CA LEU A 182 -5.15 3.46 -31.74
C LEU A 182 -3.62 3.55 -31.81
N TYR A 183 -3.01 4.38 -30.96
CA TYR A 183 -1.56 4.46 -30.83
C TYR A 183 -0.99 3.15 -30.28
N LEU A 184 -1.59 2.57 -29.22
CA LEU A 184 -1.22 1.26 -28.68
C LEU A 184 -1.33 0.13 -29.71
N LEU A 185 -2.35 0.16 -30.58
CA LEU A 185 -2.50 -0.82 -31.66
C LEU A 185 -1.37 -0.78 -32.69
N ARG A 186 -0.61 0.32 -32.78
CA ARG A 186 0.59 0.40 -33.64
C ARG A 186 1.77 -0.41 -33.08
N MET A 187 1.75 -0.73 -31.79
CA MET A 187 2.75 -1.55 -31.11
C MET A 187 2.45 -3.05 -31.32
N ASP A 188 2.62 -3.53 -32.55
CA ASP A 188 2.24 -4.88 -33.00
C ASP A 188 2.82 -6.02 -32.15
N LYS A 189 4.04 -5.87 -31.62
CA LYS A 189 4.71 -6.87 -30.77
C LYS A 189 3.89 -7.28 -29.55
N LEU A 190 3.24 -6.31 -28.87
CA LEU A 190 2.45 -6.55 -27.66
C LEU A 190 1.22 -7.45 -27.93
N TRP A 191 0.71 -7.41 -29.16
CA TRP A 191 -0.53 -8.08 -29.57
C TRP A 191 -0.30 -9.42 -30.28
N ARG A 192 0.94 -9.91 -30.37
CA ARG A 192 1.23 -11.22 -30.99
C ARG A 192 0.65 -12.39 -30.21
N LYS A 193 0.69 -12.29 -28.88
CA LYS A 193 0.18 -13.33 -27.95
C LYS A 193 -1.11 -12.90 -27.24
N ARG A 194 -1.43 -11.61 -27.27
CA ARG A 194 -2.54 -11.00 -26.52
C ARG A 194 -3.63 -10.55 -27.47
N THR A 195 -4.86 -10.51 -27.00
CA THR A 195 -5.96 -9.98 -27.82
C THR A 195 -5.80 -8.46 -27.95
N PRO A 196 -5.77 -7.90 -29.16
CA PRO A 196 -5.62 -6.46 -29.35
C PRO A 196 -6.82 -5.68 -28.79
N PRO A 197 -6.60 -4.49 -28.21
CA PRO A 197 -7.66 -3.68 -27.66
C PRO A 197 -8.58 -3.13 -28.76
N THR A 198 -9.81 -2.80 -28.38
CA THR A 198 -10.81 -2.17 -29.25
C THR A 198 -11.03 -0.73 -28.83
N CYS A 199 -10.93 0.20 -29.77
CA CYS A 199 -11.16 1.61 -29.49
C CYS A 199 -12.65 1.92 -29.33
N LEU A 200 -12.95 2.89 -28.47
CA LEU A 200 -14.28 3.45 -28.28
C LEU A 200 -14.37 4.81 -28.96
N LYS A 201 -15.56 5.22 -29.39
CA LYS A 201 -15.82 6.56 -29.93
C LYS A 201 -16.96 7.21 -29.16
N TRP A 202 -16.83 8.50 -28.89
CA TRP A 202 -17.92 9.27 -28.32
C TRP A 202 -19.17 9.19 -29.22
N GLY A 203 -20.35 9.09 -28.61
CA GLY A 203 -21.63 8.99 -29.32
C GLY A 203 -22.02 7.61 -29.86
N ILE A 204 -21.09 6.65 -29.93
CA ILE A 204 -21.35 5.27 -30.39
C ILE A 204 -20.95 4.28 -29.30
N LEU A 205 -21.65 4.34 -28.16
CA LEU A 205 -21.38 3.50 -26.99
C LEU A 205 -22.44 2.41 -26.84
N PRO A 206 -22.05 1.15 -26.62
CA PRO A 206 -23.00 0.07 -26.35
C PRO A 206 -23.81 0.33 -25.07
N ASP A 207 -25.13 0.36 -25.21
CA ASP A 207 -26.04 0.51 -24.06
C ASP A 207 -26.46 -0.83 -23.44
N ALA A 208 -26.20 -1.94 -24.12
CA ALA A 208 -26.47 -3.27 -23.59
C ALA A 208 -25.37 -3.71 -22.61
N VAL A 209 -25.77 -4.34 -21.50
CA VAL A 209 -24.88 -5.10 -20.61
C VAL A 209 -24.91 -6.56 -21.06
N PRO A 210 -23.80 -7.14 -21.58
CA PRO A 210 -23.79 -8.55 -21.96
C PRO A 210 -24.07 -9.45 -20.74
N GLY A 211 -25.02 -10.37 -20.87
CA GLY A 211 -25.29 -11.41 -19.86
C GLY A 211 -26.30 -11.07 -18.75
N THR A 212 -26.98 -9.91 -18.78
CA THR A 212 -28.01 -9.60 -17.75
C THR A 212 -29.39 -10.11 -18.15
N SER A 213 -29.71 -11.34 -17.75
CA SER A 213 -31.10 -11.76 -17.55
C SER A 213 -31.62 -11.15 -16.24
N ASN A 214 -32.19 -9.94 -16.27
CA ASN A 214 -33.13 -9.35 -15.30
C ASN A 214 -33.03 -9.72 -13.80
N SER A 215 -31.83 -9.93 -13.26
CA SER A 215 -31.61 -10.22 -11.85
C SER A 215 -31.33 -8.92 -11.10
N MET A 216 -32.37 -8.09 -10.88
CA MET A 216 -32.31 -6.95 -9.95
C MET A 216 -32.29 -7.44 -8.49
N THR A 217 -31.24 -8.16 -8.11
CA THR A 217 -31.00 -8.56 -6.71
C THR A 217 -29.67 -7.94 -6.27
N GLY A 218 -29.74 -6.74 -5.71
CA GLY A 218 -28.59 -5.99 -5.23
C GLY A 218 -28.91 -4.53 -4.97
N THR A 219 -28.06 -3.83 -4.24
CA THR A 219 -28.15 -2.36 -4.10
C THR A 219 -27.84 -1.68 -5.44
N ASN A 220 -28.26 -0.42 -5.63
CA ASN A 220 -28.01 0.32 -6.88
C ASN A 220 -26.52 0.34 -7.29
N ASP A 221 -25.61 0.29 -6.32
CA ASP A 221 -24.16 0.30 -6.54
C ASP A 221 -23.57 -1.04 -6.97
N GLN A 222 -24.30 -2.15 -6.76
CA GLN A 222 -23.90 -3.50 -7.21
C GLN A 222 -24.31 -3.77 -8.67
N ARG A 223 -25.12 -2.89 -9.27
CA ARG A 223 -25.48 -2.97 -10.68
C ARG A 223 -24.26 -2.63 -11.56
N LEU A 224 -24.05 -3.44 -12.59
CA LEU A 224 -23.08 -3.12 -13.63
C LEU A 224 -23.63 -2.05 -14.57
N TRP A 225 -22.83 -1.02 -14.84
CA TRP A 225 -23.17 0.03 -15.79
C TRP A 225 -22.98 -0.42 -17.24
N SER A 226 -23.84 0.06 -18.14
CA SER A 226 -23.58 -0.05 -19.59
C SER A 226 -22.39 0.84 -20.00
N ILE A 227 -21.84 0.63 -21.19
CA ILE A 227 -20.74 1.49 -21.68
C ILE A 227 -21.25 2.90 -21.93
N ALA A 228 -22.48 3.02 -22.45
CA ALA A 228 -23.16 4.31 -22.61
C ALA A 228 -23.37 5.01 -21.26
N GLU A 229 -23.83 4.30 -20.23
CA GLU A 229 -23.94 4.82 -18.87
C GLU A 229 -22.59 5.28 -18.32
N CYS A 230 -21.52 4.49 -18.48
CA CYS A 230 -20.17 4.91 -18.09
C CYS A 230 -19.74 6.22 -18.78
N GLY A 231 -20.04 6.39 -20.07
CA GLY A 231 -19.76 7.63 -20.81
C GLY A 231 -20.49 8.85 -20.24
N ASN A 232 -21.76 8.69 -19.86
CA ASN A 232 -22.54 9.76 -19.22
C ASN A 232 -21.99 10.11 -17.83
N VAL A 233 -21.74 9.10 -16.99
CA VAL A 233 -21.17 9.28 -15.65
C VAL A 233 -19.78 9.90 -15.70
N PHE A 234 -18.95 9.53 -16.68
CA PHE A 234 -17.67 10.18 -16.95
C PHE A 234 -17.83 11.68 -17.22
N SER A 235 -18.78 12.07 -18.09
CA SER A 235 -19.03 13.49 -18.38
C SER A 235 -19.48 14.27 -17.15
N ASP A 236 -20.38 13.71 -16.35
CA ASP A 236 -20.95 14.40 -15.19
C ASP A 236 -19.96 14.51 -14.02
N SER A 237 -19.17 13.46 -13.79
CA SER A 237 -18.09 13.48 -12.79
C SER A 237 -16.99 14.45 -13.19
N LEU A 238 -16.60 14.49 -14.47
CA LEU A 238 -15.62 15.45 -15.01
C LEU A 238 -16.06 16.91 -14.80
N LYS A 239 -17.33 17.24 -15.07
CA LYS A 239 -17.87 18.58 -14.81
C LYS A 239 -17.79 18.95 -13.34
N SER A 240 -18.17 18.02 -12.46
CA SER A 240 -18.16 18.24 -11.00
C SER A 240 -16.75 18.44 -10.46
N LEU A 241 -15.81 17.60 -10.89
CA LEU A 241 -14.40 17.68 -10.50
C LEU A 241 -13.74 18.95 -11.01
N LYS A 242 -14.01 19.34 -12.26
CA LYS A 242 -13.56 20.62 -12.82
C LYS A 242 -13.98 21.79 -11.93
N SER A 243 -15.27 21.89 -11.58
CA SER A 243 -15.77 22.97 -10.73
C SER A 243 -15.14 22.97 -9.34
N ARG A 244 -14.82 21.80 -8.77
CA ARG A 244 -14.09 21.70 -7.50
C ARG A 244 -12.66 22.19 -7.63
N THR A 245 -11.95 21.80 -8.69
CA THR A 245 -10.58 22.24 -8.96
C THR A 245 -10.51 23.75 -9.17
N GLU A 246 -11.47 24.35 -9.89
CA GLU A 246 -11.55 25.81 -10.10
C GLU A 246 -11.85 26.60 -8.81
N ALA A 247 -12.44 25.95 -7.80
CA ALA A 247 -12.73 26.56 -6.50
C ALA A 247 -11.53 26.53 -5.53
N LEU A 248 -10.46 25.79 -5.86
CA LEU A 248 -9.27 25.71 -5.03
C LEU A 248 -8.36 26.94 -5.20
N ALA A 249 -7.46 27.14 -4.23
CA ALA A 249 -6.44 28.17 -4.33
C ALA A 249 -5.41 27.83 -5.43
N PRO A 250 -4.74 28.83 -6.05
CA PRO A 250 -3.70 28.57 -7.03
C PRO A 250 -2.58 27.71 -6.44
N GLY A 251 -2.28 26.58 -7.09
CA GLY A 251 -1.25 25.63 -6.65
C GLY A 251 -1.77 24.48 -5.77
N ASP A 252 -3.04 24.52 -5.35
CA ASP A 252 -3.68 23.44 -4.61
C ASP A 252 -4.29 22.41 -5.58
N HIS A 253 -4.52 21.19 -5.08
CA HIS A 253 -4.97 20.06 -5.89
C HIS A 253 -6.00 19.18 -5.16
N LEU A 254 -6.77 18.40 -5.93
CA LEU A 254 -7.76 17.48 -5.34
C LEU A 254 -7.09 16.20 -4.88
N VAL A 255 -7.38 15.78 -3.65
CA VAL A 255 -7.04 14.44 -3.17
C VAL A 255 -8.16 13.48 -3.51
N TRP A 256 -7.81 12.31 -4.07
CA TRP A 256 -8.81 11.28 -4.35
C TRP A 256 -9.43 10.76 -3.06
N ASP A 257 -10.76 10.71 -3.03
CA ASP A 257 -11.53 10.23 -1.87
C ASP A 257 -12.58 9.21 -2.33
N LYS A 258 -12.51 8.00 -1.76
CA LYS A 258 -13.43 6.89 -2.01
C LYS A 258 -14.88 7.18 -1.56
N ASP A 259 -15.07 8.15 -0.67
CA ASP A 259 -16.37 8.52 -0.13
C ASP A 259 -17.00 9.73 -0.86
N SER A 260 -16.20 10.44 -1.67
CA SER A 260 -16.67 11.45 -2.61
C SER A 260 -17.33 10.80 -3.83
N LYS A 261 -18.59 11.18 -4.08
CA LYS A 261 -19.41 10.62 -5.16
C LYS A 261 -18.74 10.81 -6.52
N ASP A 262 -18.32 12.03 -6.83
CA ASP A 262 -17.70 12.43 -8.08
C ASP A 262 -16.33 11.78 -8.30
N CYS A 263 -15.48 11.67 -7.27
CA CYS A 263 -14.20 10.95 -7.35
C CYS A 263 -14.40 9.46 -7.67
N LEU A 264 -15.30 8.79 -6.95
CA LEU A 264 -15.57 7.37 -7.15
C LEU A 264 -16.27 7.09 -8.48
N ASP A 265 -17.21 7.95 -8.88
CA ASP A 265 -17.91 7.85 -10.16
C ASP A 265 -16.95 8.00 -11.34
N PHE A 266 -16.02 8.95 -11.26
CA PHE A 266 -14.96 9.15 -12.26
C PHE A 266 -14.10 7.89 -12.40
N VAL A 267 -13.56 7.37 -11.29
CA VAL A 267 -12.71 6.16 -11.30
C VAL A 267 -13.48 4.94 -11.80
N THR A 268 -14.74 4.76 -11.39
CA THR A 268 -15.59 3.65 -11.83
C THR A 268 -15.88 3.72 -13.32
N ALA A 269 -16.22 4.89 -13.85
CA ALA A 269 -16.50 5.07 -15.26
C ALA A 269 -15.25 4.82 -16.11
N CYS A 270 -14.13 5.47 -15.78
CA CYS A 270 -12.87 5.35 -16.50
C CYS A 270 -12.31 3.92 -16.49
N SER A 271 -12.34 3.25 -15.34
CA SER A 271 -11.85 1.87 -15.21
C SER A 271 -12.70 0.90 -16.04
N ASN A 272 -14.03 1.04 -16.03
CA ASN A 272 -14.92 0.18 -16.82
C ASN A 272 -14.85 0.44 -18.33
N LEU A 273 -14.65 1.69 -18.75
CA LEU A 273 -14.40 2.05 -20.16
C LEU A 273 -13.09 1.42 -20.64
N ARG A 274 -12.01 1.54 -19.85
CA ARG A 274 -10.73 0.90 -20.15
C ARG A 274 -10.84 -0.62 -20.16
N ALA A 275 -11.48 -1.22 -19.15
CA ALA A 275 -11.70 -2.67 -19.10
C ALA A 275 -12.41 -3.16 -20.36
N HIS A 276 -13.40 -2.42 -20.86
CA HIS A 276 -14.07 -2.76 -22.12
C HIS A 276 -13.13 -2.72 -23.32
N CYS A 277 -12.27 -1.69 -23.44
CA CYS A 277 -11.28 -1.62 -24.52
C CYS A 277 -10.36 -2.86 -24.56
N PHE A 278 -9.99 -3.40 -23.41
CA PHE A 278 -9.10 -4.57 -23.29
C PHE A 278 -9.85 -5.91 -23.13
N ARG A 279 -11.18 -5.92 -23.28
CA ARG A 279 -12.05 -7.11 -23.08
C ARG A 279 -11.92 -7.76 -21.70
N ILE A 280 -11.65 -6.94 -20.68
CA ILE A 280 -11.59 -7.33 -19.27
C ILE A 280 -13.01 -7.24 -18.67
N PRO A 281 -13.40 -8.18 -17.78
CA PRO A 281 -14.67 -8.10 -17.06
C PRO A 281 -14.81 -6.79 -16.27
N ARG A 282 -15.88 -6.06 -16.56
CA ARG A 282 -16.25 -4.83 -15.84
C ARG A 282 -16.66 -5.14 -14.41
N LYS A 283 -16.53 -4.14 -13.55
CA LYS A 283 -16.85 -4.22 -12.12
C LYS A 283 -17.94 -3.23 -11.74
N SER A 284 -18.74 -3.59 -10.74
CA SER A 284 -19.77 -2.68 -10.23
C SER A 284 -19.12 -1.50 -9.50
N ARG A 285 -19.86 -0.42 -9.29
CA ARG A 285 -19.39 0.72 -8.49
C ARG A 285 -18.97 0.30 -7.09
N PHE A 286 -19.71 -0.64 -6.50
CA PHE A 286 -19.39 -1.24 -5.20
C PHE A 286 -18.03 -1.96 -5.21
N ASP A 287 -17.79 -2.81 -6.21
CA ASP A 287 -16.53 -3.55 -6.32
C ASP A 287 -15.35 -2.59 -6.58
N VAL A 288 -15.52 -1.61 -7.46
CA VAL A 288 -14.49 -0.59 -7.71
C VAL A 288 -14.19 0.20 -6.45
N LYS A 289 -15.20 0.59 -5.65
CA LYS A 289 -14.99 1.26 -4.36
C LYS A 289 -14.12 0.41 -3.43
N SER A 290 -14.41 -0.89 -3.34
CA SER A 290 -13.66 -1.82 -2.50
C SER A 290 -12.20 -1.95 -2.93
N MET A 291 -11.96 -2.09 -4.24
CA MET A 291 -10.63 -2.29 -4.81
C MET A 291 -9.79 -1.01 -4.85
N ALA A 292 -10.39 0.13 -5.21
CA ALA A 292 -9.69 1.41 -5.31
C ALA A 292 -9.31 2.00 -3.94
N GLY A 293 -10.15 1.73 -2.93
CA GLY A 293 -10.00 2.22 -1.57
C GLY A 293 -9.40 1.21 -0.59
N ASN A 294 -8.92 0.05 -1.07
CA ASN A 294 -8.39 -1.04 -0.24
C ASN A 294 -9.28 -1.35 0.98
N ILE A 295 -10.60 -1.46 0.76
CA ILE A 295 -11.56 -1.55 1.86
C ILE A 295 -11.47 -2.90 2.56
N ILE A 296 -11.06 -2.87 3.83
CA ILE A 296 -11.15 -4.01 4.75
C ILE A 296 -12.53 -4.01 5.40
N PRO A 297 -13.32 -5.10 5.31
CA PRO A 297 -14.62 -5.18 5.98
C PRO A 297 -14.48 -5.02 7.49
N ALA A 298 -15.25 -4.11 8.09
CA ALA A 298 -15.28 -3.91 9.53
C ALA A 298 -16.57 -4.49 10.13
N ILE A 299 -16.44 -5.25 11.22
CA ILE A 299 -17.59 -5.83 11.94
C ILE A 299 -17.55 -5.33 13.40
N ALA A 300 -18.63 -4.69 13.83
CA ALA A 300 -18.73 -4.08 15.16
C ALA A 300 -18.44 -5.07 16.30
N THR A 301 -18.87 -6.33 16.16
CA THR A 301 -18.61 -7.38 17.16
C THR A 301 -17.14 -7.75 17.26
N THR A 302 -16.42 -7.79 16.13
CA THR A 302 -14.97 -8.05 16.11
C THR A 302 -14.24 -6.93 16.85
N ASN A 303 -14.57 -5.66 16.55
CA ASN A 303 -13.97 -4.51 17.23
C ASN A 303 -14.26 -4.51 18.73
N ALA A 304 -15.48 -4.87 19.15
CA ALA A 304 -15.84 -4.97 20.56
C ALA A 304 -15.03 -6.06 21.30
N VAL A 305 -14.81 -7.22 20.65
CA VAL A 305 -13.99 -8.30 21.22
C VAL A 305 -12.53 -7.86 21.34
N ILE A 306 -11.96 -7.29 20.29
CA ILE A 306 -10.57 -6.80 20.28
C ILE A 306 -10.37 -5.69 21.30
N ALA A 307 -11.26 -4.70 21.38
CA ALA A 307 -11.21 -3.65 22.40
C ALA A 307 -11.24 -4.21 23.84
N GLY A 308 -12.04 -5.24 24.09
CA GLY A 308 -12.05 -5.94 25.37
C GLY A 308 -10.70 -6.60 25.69
N ILE A 309 -10.10 -7.27 24.70
CA ILE A 309 -8.79 -7.91 24.85
C ILE A 309 -7.66 -6.89 25.08
N ILE A 310 -7.70 -5.73 24.40
CA ILE A 310 -6.75 -4.62 24.62
C ILE A 310 -6.76 -4.22 26.10
N VAL A 311 -7.94 -3.97 26.68
CA VAL A 311 -8.06 -3.58 28.09
C VAL A 311 -7.56 -4.70 29.02
N LEU A 312 -7.84 -5.97 28.72
CA LEU A 312 -7.34 -7.10 29.51
C LEU A 312 -5.81 -7.19 29.51
N GLN A 313 -5.15 -6.96 28.36
CA GLN A 313 -3.69 -6.91 28.29
C GLN A 313 -3.15 -5.66 29.02
N ALA A 314 -3.83 -4.51 28.91
CA ALA A 314 -3.47 -3.28 29.62
C ALA A 314 -3.45 -3.48 31.14
N LEU A 315 -4.47 -4.14 31.68
CA LEU A 315 -4.53 -4.43 33.11
C LEU A 315 -3.36 -5.31 33.58
N LYS A 316 -2.94 -6.31 32.79
CA LYS A 316 -1.76 -7.12 33.12
C LYS A 316 -0.48 -6.29 33.17
N VAL A 317 -0.29 -5.40 32.18
CA VAL A 317 0.86 -4.50 32.11
C VAL A 317 0.89 -3.57 33.33
N LEU A 318 -0.24 -2.93 33.66
CA LEU A 318 -0.36 -2.01 34.79
C LEU A 318 -0.17 -2.69 36.15
N GLN A 319 -0.49 -3.99 36.27
CA GLN A 319 -0.20 -4.80 37.45
C GLN A 319 1.26 -5.27 37.54
N GLY A 320 2.12 -4.88 36.59
CA GLY A 320 3.52 -5.33 36.53
C GLY A 320 3.69 -6.77 36.04
N LYS A 321 2.62 -7.44 35.58
CA LYS A 321 2.63 -8.84 35.13
C LYS A 321 2.97 -8.96 33.64
N LYS A 322 4.03 -8.27 33.21
CA LYS A 322 4.45 -8.22 31.80
C LYS A 322 4.75 -9.61 31.22
N GLU A 323 5.30 -10.52 32.02
CA GLU A 323 5.59 -11.91 31.61
C GLU A 323 4.33 -12.76 31.34
N SER A 324 3.18 -12.34 31.87
CA SER A 324 1.88 -13.01 31.63
C SER A 324 1.13 -12.46 30.41
N CYS A 325 1.70 -11.45 29.75
CA CYS A 325 1.16 -10.91 28.51
C CYS A 325 1.34 -11.91 27.38
N SER A 326 0.43 -11.86 26.42
CA SER A 326 0.36 -12.80 25.32
C SER A 326 -0.11 -12.07 24.08
N ALA A 327 0.40 -12.43 22.92
CA ALA A 327 -0.28 -12.11 21.68
C ALA A 327 -1.58 -12.92 21.63
N VAL A 328 -2.67 -12.33 21.16
CA VAL A 328 -3.99 -12.96 21.15
C VAL A 328 -4.61 -12.81 19.78
N TYR A 329 -5.00 -13.92 19.17
CA TYR A 329 -5.62 -13.96 17.86
C TYR A 329 -7.09 -14.38 17.97
N LEU A 330 -7.96 -13.70 17.24
CA LEU A 330 -9.37 -14.01 17.07
C LEU A 330 -9.56 -14.64 15.68
N ASN A 331 -9.99 -15.90 15.66
CA ASN A 331 -10.25 -16.63 14.44
C ASN A 331 -11.75 -16.66 14.12
N LYS A 332 -12.09 -16.73 12.82
CA LYS A 332 -13.48 -16.90 12.36
C LYS A 332 -14.07 -18.24 12.80
N HIS A 333 -13.26 -19.29 12.82
CA HIS A 333 -13.64 -20.64 13.21
C HIS A 333 -12.71 -21.17 14.31
N PRO A 334 -13.18 -22.07 15.18
CA PRO A 334 -12.31 -22.72 16.14
C PRO A 334 -11.18 -23.48 15.44
N ASN A 335 -9.96 -23.35 15.96
CA ASN A 335 -8.83 -24.15 15.50
C ASN A 335 -9.02 -25.65 15.87
N PRO A 336 -8.12 -26.57 15.44
CA PRO A 336 -8.23 -28.00 15.79
C PRO A 336 -8.27 -28.29 17.31
N ARG A 337 -7.79 -27.35 18.14
CA ARG A 337 -7.86 -27.40 19.60
C ARG A 337 -9.15 -26.78 20.17
N LYS A 338 -10.15 -26.51 19.32
CA LYS A 338 -11.46 -25.91 19.66
C LYS A 338 -11.37 -24.51 20.28
N LYS A 339 -10.30 -23.76 19.98
CA LYS A 339 -10.12 -22.37 20.44
C LYS A 339 -10.42 -21.39 19.31
N MET A 340 -11.32 -20.45 19.56
CA MET A 340 -11.60 -19.31 18.68
C MET A 340 -10.72 -18.11 19.01
N ILE A 341 -10.47 -17.88 20.30
CA ILE A 341 -9.50 -16.91 20.81
C ILE A 341 -8.24 -17.68 21.21
N VAL A 342 -7.13 -17.40 20.55
CA VAL A 342 -5.89 -18.15 20.65
C VAL A 342 -4.80 -17.25 21.24
N PRO A 343 -4.50 -17.36 22.55
CA PRO A 343 -3.33 -16.72 23.12
C PRO A 343 -2.05 -17.48 22.74
N THR A 344 -1.02 -16.74 22.37
CA THR A 344 0.34 -17.22 22.08
C THR A 344 1.36 -16.46 22.92
N HIS A 345 2.56 -17.01 23.05
CA HIS A 345 3.66 -16.30 23.71
C HIS A 345 4.07 -15.08 22.89
N LEU A 346 4.62 -14.07 23.57
CA LEU A 346 5.25 -12.94 22.89
C LEU A 346 6.59 -13.39 22.33
N ASP A 347 6.78 -13.18 21.04
CA ASP A 347 8.07 -13.41 20.39
C ASP A 347 9.10 -12.40 20.87
N LYS A 348 10.37 -12.80 20.87
CA LYS A 348 11.48 -11.95 21.34
C LYS A 348 11.88 -10.92 20.28
N PRO A 349 12.49 -9.79 20.67
CA PRO A 349 13.03 -8.83 19.71
C PRO A 349 13.99 -9.49 18.71
N SER A 350 13.78 -9.22 17.42
CA SER A 350 14.70 -9.67 16.38
C SER A 350 16.01 -8.87 16.45
N PRO A 351 17.18 -9.53 16.55
CA PRO A 351 18.48 -8.84 16.50
C PRO A 351 18.72 -8.08 15.19
N LYS A 352 18.00 -8.46 14.14
CA LYS A 352 18.09 -7.87 12.78
C LYS A 352 17.07 -6.77 12.51
N CYS A 353 16.18 -6.47 13.47
CA CYS A 353 15.16 -5.45 13.26
C CYS A 353 15.82 -4.08 13.12
N TYR A 354 15.54 -3.38 12.01
CA TYR A 354 16.08 -2.04 11.77
C TYR A 354 15.46 -0.97 12.68
N ALA A 355 14.37 -1.25 13.40
CA ALA A 355 13.71 -0.27 14.28
C ALA A 355 14.10 -0.41 15.77
N CYS A 356 14.17 -1.63 16.31
CA CYS A 356 14.41 -1.86 17.74
C CYS A 356 15.78 -2.48 18.07
N SER A 357 16.59 -2.83 17.08
CA SER A 357 17.96 -3.32 17.32
C SER A 357 18.88 -2.17 17.72
N SER A 358 19.89 -2.46 18.55
CA SER A 358 20.93 -1.50 18.91
C SER A 358 21.88 -1.17 17.76
N LYS A 359 21.88 -1.96 16.69
CA LYS A 359 22.67 -1.77 15.47
C LYS A 359 21.73 -1.83 14.26
N ALA A 360 20.87 -0.83 14.16
CA ALA A 360 19.94 -0.69 13.06
C ALA A 360 20.70 -0.40 11.76
N GLU A 361 20.83 -1.40 10.90
CA GLU A 361 21.43 -1.25 9.57
C GLU A 361 20.56 -1.94 8.52
N VAL A 362 20.44 -1.33 7.35
CA VAL A 362 19.78 -1.91 6.17
C VAL A 362 20.66 -1.73 4.93
N THR A 363 20.41 -2.54 3.90
CA THR A 363 21.07 -2.41 2.61
C THR A 363 20.04 -2.01 1.57
N VAL A 364 20.35 -1.00 0.76
CA VAL A 364 19.49 -0.57 -0.34
C VAL A 364 20.24 -0.77 -1.65
N CYS A 365 19.66 -1.61 -2.50
CA CYS A 365 20.13 -1.89 -3.85
C CYS A 365 19.43 -0.96 -4.83
N LEU A 366 20.16 -0.09 -5.53
CA LEU A 366 19.61 0.87 -6.47
C LEU A 366 20.63 1.30 -7.53
N ASN A 367 20.17 1.83 -8.67
CA ASN A 367 21.06 2.40 -9.68
C ASN A 367 21.44 3.85 -9.33
N THR A 368 22.61 4.04 -8.71
CA THR A 368 23.07 5.37 -8.26
C THR A 368 23.26 6.41 -9.39
N LYS A 369 23.31 5.98 -10.65
CA LYS A 369 23.43 6.89 -11.81
C LYS A 369 22.08 7.39 -12.32
N GLN A 370 20.99 6.73 -11.92
CA GLN A 370 19.62 7.05 -12.37
C GLN A 370 18.74 7.55 -11.21
N ALA A 371 18.97 7.02 -10.01
CA ALA A 371 18.25 7.46 -8.82
C ALA A 371 18.71 8.86 -8.38
N THR A 372 17.74 9.74 -8.17
CA THR A 372 17.94 11.09 -7.65
C THR A 372 17.90 11.10 -6.12
N LEU A 373 18.34 12.20 -5.52
CA LEU A 373 18.22 12.40 -4.08
C LEU A 373 16.75 12.45 -3.63
N GLN A 374 15.85 12.99 -4.46
CA GLN A 374 14.41 12.98 -4.21
C GLN A 374 13.85 11.55 -4.06
N VAL A 375 14.27 10.60 -4.90
CA VAL A 375 13.84 9.20 -4.80
C VAL A 375 14.30 8.58 -3.48
N LEU A 376 15.53 8.89 -3.03
CA LEU A 376 16.03 8.45 -1.73
C LEU A 376 15.18 9.03 -0.59
N GLU A 377 14.88 10.31 -0.63
CA GLU A 377 14.11 10.99 0.42
C GLU A 377 12.66 10.50 0.48
N ASP A 378 11.94 10.60 -0.63
CA ASP A 378 10.48 10.44 -0.64
C ASP A 378 10.08 8.97 -0.71
N LYS A 379 10.65 8.19 -1.65
CA LYS A 379 10.26 6.77 -1.83
C LYS A 379 10.92 5.83 -0.83
N ILE A 380 12.21 6.03 -0.52
CA ILE A 380 12.94 5.09 0.35
C ILE A 380 12.78 5.47 1.83
N LEU A 381 13.12 6.70 2.23
CA LEU A 381 13.13 7.09 3.65
C LEU A 381 11.71 7.35 4.18
N LYS A 382 10.92 8.19 3.50
CA LYS A 382 9.58 8.56 3.97
C LYS A 382 8.53 7.48 3.67
N GLU A 383 8.44 6.99 2.44
CA GLU A 383 7.41 6.02 2.05
C GLU A 383 7.72 4.60 2.55
N HIS A 384 8.87 4.03 2.19
CA HIS A 384 9.20 2.64 2.55
C HIS A 384 9.64 2.47 4.01
N LEU A 385 10.52 3.35 4.52
CA LEU A 385 11.04 3.27 5.89
C LEU A 385 10.25 4.13 6.88
N HIS A 386 9.16 4.79 6.46
CA HIS A 386 8.24 5.53 7.33
C HIS A 386 8.92 6.55 8.25
N MET A 387 10.00 7.20 7.79
CA MET A 387 10.56 8.38 8.46
C MET A 387 9.64 9.58 8.23
N CYS A 388 9.45 10.41 9.26
CA CYS A 388 8.63 11.61 9.21
C CYS A 388 9.44 12.81 8.70
N ALA A 389 10.67 12.97 9.20
CA ALA A 389 11.54 14.10 8.90
C ALA A 389 13.00 13.61 8.89
N PRO A 390 13.45 13.00 7.78
CA PRO A 390 14.79 12.42 7.71
C PRO A 390 15.87 13.47 7.50
N ASP A 391 16.94 13.38 8.28
CA ASP A 391 18.23 14.02 8.06
C ASP A 391 19.24 12.96 7.63
N VAL A 392 19.98 13.21 6.55
CA VAL A 392 20.89 12.21 5.99
C VAL A 392 22.29 12.78 5.82
N GLU A 393 23.26 12.14 6.47
CA GLU A 393 24.68 12.42 6.33
C GLU A 393 25.45 11.22 5.76
N VAL A 394 26.53 11.49 5.02
CA VAL A 394 27.46 10.45 4.58
C VAL A 394 28.40 10.10 5.74
N ASP A 395 28.54 8.81 6.05
CA ASP A 395 29.43 8.28 7.09
C ASP A 395 30.89 8.23 6.61
N ASP A 396 31.43 9.35 6.14
CA ASP A 396 32.81 9.52 5.65
C ASP A 396 33.73 10.26 6.64
N GLY A 397 33.19 10.64 7.80
CA GLY A 397 33.88 11.41 8.83
C GLY A 397 34.02 12.91 8.53
N LYS A 398 33.52 13.39 7.39
CA LYS A 398 33.48 14.83 7.03
C LYS A 398 32.15 15.50 7.39
N GLY A 399 31.10 14.71 7.61
CA GLY A 399 29.75 15.22 7.93
C GLY A 399 29.07 15.85 6.71
N THR A 400 29.20 15.20 5.54
CA THR A 400 28.54 15.69 4.32
C THR A 400 27.03 15.47 4.42
N ILE A 401 26.26 16.55 4.55
CA ILE A 401 24.79 16.51 4.62
C ILE A 401 24.23 16.39 3.20
N LEU A 402 23.39 15.39 2.99
CA LEU A 402 22.67 15.16 1.73
C LEU A 402 21.25 15.71 1.83
N ILE A 403 20.52 15.32 2.89
CA ILE A 403 19.12 15.71 3.14
C ILE A 403 19.07 16.35 4.52
N SER A 404 18.35 17.47 4.62
CA SER A 404 18.07 18.17 5.87
C SER A 404 16.56 18.28 6.05
N SER A 405 16.08 18.07 7.26
CA SER A 405 14.67 18.24 7.62
C SER A 405 14.26 19.71 7.73
N GLU A 406 15.20 20.66 7.73
CA GLU A 406 14.93 22.10 7.71
C GLU A 406 14.65 22.59 6.26
N GLU A 407 13.51 23.26 6.08
CA GLU A 407 13.11 23.83 4.79
C GLU A 407 14.15 24.83 4.26
N GLY A 408 14.50 24.72 2.97
CA GLY A 408 15.42 25.63 2.29
C GLY A 408 16.92 25.29 2.34
N GLU A 409 17.37 24.25 3.07
CA GLU A 409 18.80 23.93 3.13
C GLU A 409 19.30 23.05 1.97
N THR A 410 18.57 21.98 1.66
CA THR A 410 19.03 20.92 0.72
C THR A 410 18.18 20.80 -0.54
N GLU A 411 17.20 21.70 -0.73
CA GLU A 411 16.26 21.66 -1.87
C GLU A 411 16.97 21.68 -3.23
N GLY A 412 18.06 22.44 -3.37
CA GLY A 412 18.84 22.51 -4.62
C GLY A 412 19.59 21.22 -4.98
N ASN A 413 19.57 20.19 -4.12
CA ASN A 413 20.17 18.90 -4.38
C ASN A 413 19.15 17.81 -4.76
N ARG A 414 17.84 18.06 -4.63
CA ARG A 414 16.80 17.03 -4.82
C ARG A 414 16.83 16.39 -6.22
N ASP A 415 17.05 17.20 -7.25
CA ASP A 415 17.11 16.74 -8.65
C ASP A 415 18.45 16.11 -9.05
N LYS A 416 19.47 16.16 -8.20
CA LYS A 416 20.79 15.62 -8.52
C LYS A 416 20.80 14.10 -8.37
N TYR A 417 21.54 13.43 -9.24
CA TYR A 417 21.75 11.99 -9.11
C TYR A 417 22.65 11.67 -7.91
N LEU A 418 22.42 10.51 -7.30
CA LEU A 418 23.19 10.06 -6.15
C LEU A 418 24.69 9.97 -6.47
N ALA A 419 25.05 9.52 -7.67
CA ALA A 419 26.43 9.47 -8.14
C ALA A 419 27.10 10.86 -8.16
N ASP A 420 26.37 11.92 -8.53
CA ASP A 420 26.89 13.29 -8.59
C ASP A 420 27.16 13.86 -7.18
N LEU A 421 26.51 13.29 -6.16
CA LEU A 421 26.70 13.60 -4.75
C LEU A 421 27.75 12.71 -4.07
N ASN A 422 28.54 11.96 -4.85
CA ASN A 422 29.51 10.96 -4.38
C ASN A 422 28.90 9.77 -3.62
N VAL A 423 27.60 9.51 -3.79
CA VAL A 423 26.95 8.31 -3.29
C VAL A 423 27.12 7.20 -4.32
N THR A 424 27.98 6.25 -4.01
CA THR A 424 28.39 5.15 -4.90
C THR A 424 28.24 3.81 -4.20
N HIS A 425 28.65 2.73 -4.87
CA HIS A 425 28.65 1.39 -4.26
C HIS A 425 29.49 1.37 -2.97
N GLY A 426 28.90 0.87 -1.89
CA GLY A 426 29.53 0.77 -0.58
C GLY A 426 29.47 2.05 0.26
N THR A 427 28.85 3.13 -0.25
CA THR A 427 28.60 4.34 0.55
C THR A 427 27.67 3.99 1.72
N ARG A 428 28.05 4.45 2.92
CA ARG A 428 27.23 4.34 4.13
C ARG A 428 26.59 5.69 4.42
N LEU A 429 25.28 5.69 4.57
CA LEU A 429 24.48 6.86 4.92
C LEU A 429 23.97 6.68 6.35
N ARG A 430 24.14 7.69 7.17
CA ARG A 430 23.50 7.77 8.48
C ARG A 430 22.25 8.61 8.32
N CYS A 431 21.12 8.00 8.60
CA CYS A 431 19.80 8.59 8.49
C CYS A 431 19.25 8.75 9.91
N ASP A 432 19.02 9.98 10.31
CA ASP A 432 18.46 10.35 11.60
C ASP A 432 17.06 10.93 11.39
N ASP A 433 16.11 10.52 12.24
CA ASP A 433 14.80 11.15 12.34
C ASP A 433 14.63 11.59 13.80
N PHE A 434 14.90 12.88 14.04
CA PHE A 434 14.83 13.45 15.38
C PHE A 434 13.41 13.48 15.95
N LEU A 435 12.39 13.54 15.08
CA LEU A 435 11.00 13.51 15.49
C LEU A 435 10.62 12.14 16.08
N GLN A 436 11.12 11.08 15.47
CA GLN A 436 10.89 9.69 15.88
C GLN A 436 11.91 9.18 16.91
N ASN A 437 12.97 9.96 17.18
CA ASN A 437 14.16 9.51 17.92
C ASN A 437 14.68 8.18 17.34
N PHE A 438 14.81 8.15 16.02
CA PHE A 438 15.16 6.97 15.24
C PHE A 438 16.44 7.22 14.46
N GLN A 439 17.35 6.26 14.49
CA GLN A 439 18.62 6.32 13.76
C GLN A 439 18.83 5.01 13.02
N LEU A 440 19.19 5.13 11.75
CA LEU A 440 19.37 4.01 10.84
C LEU A 440 20.61 4.24 9.98
N VAL A 441 21.44 3.21 9.83
CA VAL A 441 22.51 3.22 8.84
C VAL A 441 22.07 2.49 7.58
N ILE A 442 22.18 3.16 6.44
CA ILE A 442 21.86 2.59 5.12
C ILE A 442 23.15 2.33 4.36
N ASN A 443 23.34 1.10 3.92
CA ASN A 443 24.44 0.70 3.04
C ASN A 443 23.94 0.72 1.59
N ILE A 444 24.58 1.50 0.72
CA ILE A 444 24.20 1.62 -0.69
C ILE A 444 24.92 0.58 -1.53
N VAL A 445 24.15 -0.20 -2.30
CA VAL A 445 24.66 -1.17 -3.27
C VAL A 445 24.23 -0.72 -4.67
N HIS A 446 25.21 -0.29 -5.48
CA HIS A 446 24.96 0.02 -6.88
C HIS A 446 24.63 -1.23 -7.68
N VAL A 447 23.52 -1.21 -8.41
CA VAL A 447 23.12 -2.26 -9.38
C VAL A 447 22.72 -1.57 -10.68
N ASP A 448 23.30 -1.99 -11.82
CA ASP A 448 23.00 -1.36 -13.11
C ASP A 448 21.56 -1.67 -13.60
N SER A 449 21.02 -2.85 -13.28
CA SER A 449 19.64 -3.25 -13.58
C SER A 449 19.04 -4.10 -12.46
N LEU A 450 17.92 -3.65 -11.89
CA LEU A 450 17.11 -4.42 -10.94
C LEU A 450 16.12 -5.34 -11.67
N LYS A 451 15.52 -6.30 -10.95
CA LYS A 451 14.46 -7.18 -11.50
C LYS A 451 13.24 -6.36 -11.92
N ASP A 452 12.53 -6.85 -12.95
CA ASP A 452 11.37 -6.27 -13.65
C ASP A 452 10.70 -5.04 -12.99
N GLY A 453 11.11 -3.84 -13.41
CA GLY A 453 10.39 -2.59 -13.13
C GLY A 453 10.53 -2.02 -11.71
N MET A 454 11.45 -2.52 -10.89
CA MET A 454 11.74 -1.96 -9.56
C MET A 454 12.86 -0.90 -9.62
N ASP A 455 12.63 0.27 -9.00
CA ASP A 455 13.62 1.35 -8.91
C ASP A 455 14.69 1.11 -7.82
N PHE A 456 14.31 0.38 -6.77
CA PHE A 456 15.18 0.00 -5.66
C PHE A 456 14.68 -1.28 -4.98
N GLU A 457 15.57 -1.94 -4.24
CA GLU A 457 15.25 -3.06 -3.36
C GLU A 457 15.87 -2.80 -1.97
N VAL A 458 15.06 -2.84 -0.93
CA VAL A 458 15.55 -2.75 0.46
C VAL A 458 15.75 -4.17 0.98
N VAL A 459 17.00 -4.57 1.09
CA VAL A 459 17.40 -5.86 1.65
C VAL A 459 17.68 -5.64 3.14
N GLY A 460 16.70 -5.99 3.97
CA GLY A 460 16.99 -6.38 5.35
C GLY A 460 17.67 -7.74 5.30
N ASP A 461 18.90 -7.85 5.81
CA ASP A 461 19.82 -8.97 5.50
C ASP A 461 19.25 -10.36 5.87
N VAL A 462 18.47 -10.92 4.93
CA VAL A 462 17.93 -12.28 4.88
C VAL A 462 18.06 -12.71 3.43
N CYS A 463 19.00 -13.64 3.22
CA CYS A 463 19.43 -14.25 1.97
C CYS A 463 20.35 -13.40 1.08
N GLN A 464 21.63 -13.75 1.13
CA GLN A 464 22.50 -13.70 -0.05
C GLN A 464 21.76 -14.30 -1.25
N PRO A 465 21.80 -13.71 -2.45
CA PRO A 465 21.30 -14.36 -3.63
C PRO A 465 22.14 -15.61 -3.90
N GLU A 466 21.58 -16.79 -3.63
CA GLU A 466 22.18 -18.04 -4.11
C GLU A 466 22.06 -18.08 -5.64
N PRO A 467 23.11 -18.53 -6.35
CA PRO A 467 23.10 -18.64 -7.80
C PRO A 467 22.07 -19.69 -8.25
N MET A 468 21.25 -19.33 -9.24
CA MET A 468 20.25 -20.21 -9.88
C MET A 468 20.86 -21.57 -10.24
N GLN A 469 20.38 -22.63 -9.60
CA GLN A 469 20.43 -23.98 -10.14
C GLN A 469 19.14 -24.24 -10.90
N GLU A 470 19.27 -24.52 -12.20
CA GLU A 470 18.18 -24.96 -13.06
C GLU A 470 17.53 -26.22 -12.49
N SER A 471 16.21 -26.25 -12.43
CA SER A 471 15.45 -27.48 -12.20
C SER A 471 14.38 -27.67 -13.27
N PRO A 472 14.08 -28.94 -13.64
CA PRO A 472 13.41 -29.28 -14.89
C PRO A 472 11.89 -29.30 -14.75
N GLU A 473 11.24 -29.09 -15.90
CA GLU A 473 9.80 -29.12 -16.18
C GLU A 473 9.02 -30.22 -15.41
N GLN A 474 7.90 -29.84 -14.77
CA GLN A 474 6.83 -30.76 -14.41
C GLN A 474 5.43 -30.19 -14.67
N GLN A 475 4.56 -31.12 -15.06
CA GLN A 475 3.28 -31.01 -15.73
C GLN A 475 2.16 -30.46 -14.85
N ALA A 476 1.23 -29.76 -15.50
CA ALA A 476 0.00 -29.22 -14.92
C ALA A 476 -0.96 -30.33 -14.46
N SER A 477 -1.51 -30.17 -13.25
CA SER A 477 -2.76 -30.78 -12.83
C SER A 477 -3.66 -29.70 -12.22
N GLU A 478 -4.91 -29.65 -12.69
CA GLU A 478 -5.93 -28.66 -12.34
C GLU A 478 -6.56 -28.97 -10.97
N GLU A 479 -6.60 -27.98 -10.08
CA GLU A 479 -7.46 -27.98 -8.88
C GLU A 479 -8.45 -26.78 -8.91
N PRO A 480 -9.66 -26.93 -8.33
CA PRO A 480 -10.78 -26.02 -8.55
C PRO A 480 -10.68 -24.72 -7.74
N GLN A 481 -11.10 -23.63 -8.37
CA GLN A 481 -11.17 -22.26 -7.82
C GLN A 481 -12.05 -22.17 -6.56
N ASN A 482 -11.40 -22.09 -5.40
CA ASN A 482 -12.00 -21.53 -4.19
C ASN A 482 -11.48 -20.10 -4.02
N PHE A 483 -12.39 -19.12 -4.10
CA PHE A 483 -12.13 -17.74 -3.71
C PHE A 483 -11.90 -17.67 -2.20
N LEU A 484 -10.65 -17.83 -1.76
CA LEU A 484 -10.20 -17.47 -0.42
C LEU A 484 -9.95 -15.96 -0.36
N LEU A 485 -10.40 -15.35 0.74
CA LEU A 485 -10.12 -13.98 1.11
C LEU A 485 -8.63 -13.87 1.49
N GLU A 486 -7.76 -13.71 0.50
CA GLU A 486 -6.32 -13.39 0.66
C GLU A 486 -6.10 -11.86 0.57
N ASN A 487 -6.91 -11.09 1.29
CA ASN A 487 -6.86 -9.62 1.23
C ASN A 487 -6.46 -8.99 2.56
N ASP A 488 -5.76 -9.70 3.45
CA ASP A 488 -5.16 -9.03 4.59
C ASP A 488 -3.77 -9.56 4.93
N ASP A 489 -2.81 -8.66 4.75
CA ASP A 489 -1.38 -8.84 4.93
C ASP A 489 -0.91 -8.49 6.36
N ASP A 490 -1.76 -7.90 7.20
CA ASP A 490 -1.41 -7.47 8.57
C ASP A 490 -1.80 -8.50 9.66
N LEU A 491 -2.55 -9.54 9.30
CA LEU A 491 -3.00 -10.61 10.17
C LEU A 491 -2.15 -11.87 9.98
N ILE A 492 -1.40 -12.26 11.01
CA ILE A 492 -0.68 -13.55 10.98
C ILE A 492 -1.72 -14.67 11.09
N LEU A 493 -1.95 -15.38 9.99
CA LEU A 493 -2.68 -16.64 9.97
C LEU A 493 -1.77 -17.73 10.55
N VAL A 494 -2.06 -18.18 11.77
CA VAL A 494 -1.35 -19.30 12.36
C VAL A 494 -1.86 -20.60 11.74
N GLU A 495 -1.10 -21.14 10.77
CA GLU A 495 -1.35 -22.49 10.24
C GLU A 495 -0.95 -23.60 11.25
N PRO A 496 -1.62 -24.76 11.22
CA PRO A 496 -1.36 -25.85 12.15
C PRO A 496 -0.01 -26.52 11.87
N GLY A 497 0.99 -26.26 12.71
CA GLY A 497 2.28 -26.95 12.67
C GLY A 497 2.14 -28.47 12.81
N GLU A 498 2.89 -29.20 11.97
CA GLU A 498 2.97 -30.66 11.93
C GLU A 498 3.31 -31.24 13.31
N SER A 499 2.47 -32.16 13.77
CA SER A 499 2.62 -32.81 15.06
C SER A 499 3.82 -33.76 15.06
N CYS A 500 4.87 -33.38 15.79
CA CYS A 500 5.92 -34.31 16.19
C CYS A 500 5.31 -35.35 17.15
N LYS A 501 5.13 -36.59 16.68
CA LYS A 501 4.58 -37.71 17.46
C LYS A 501 5.51 -38.03 18.65
N ARG A 502 4.99 -37.98 19.87
CA ARG A 502 5.59 -38.70 21.02
C ARG A 502 4.77 -39.96 21.31
N PRO A 503 5.39 -41.08 21.69
CA PRO A 503 4.67 -42.30 22.05
C PRO A 503 3.94 -42.11 23.38
N LEU A 504 2.73 -42.68 23.47
CA LEU A 504 1.97 -42.81 24.70
C LEU A 504 2.59 -43.94 25.55
N GLU A 505 2.84 -43.67 26.82
CA GLU A 505 2.92 -44.70 27.85
C GLU A 505 1.58 -44.71 28.59
N ASP A 506 0.99 -45.91 28.66
CA ASP A 506 -0.20 -46.24 29.41
C ASP A 506 0.07 -46.13 30.92
N ASP A 507 -0.86 -45.54 31.67
CA ASP A 507 -1.10 -45.95 33.05
C ASP A 507 -2.55 -45.63 33.47
N ASP A 508 -3.23 -46.70 33.87
CA ASP A 508 -4.52 -46.75 34.56
C ASP A 508 -4.50 -45.92 35.86
N ASP A 509 -5.59 -45.20 36.18
CA ASP A 509 -6.56 -45.64 37.19
C ASP A 509 -7.53 -44.51 37.66
N ASN A 510 -8.81 -44.87 37.70
CA ASN A 510 -9.85 -44.48 38.66
C ASN A 510 -10.17 -42.99 39.02
N ASN A 511 -11.29 -42.53 38.45
CA ASN A 511 -12.53 -42.12 39.16
C ASN A 511 -12.46 -40.97 40.21
N VAL A 512 -12.94 -39.76 39.88
CA VAL A 512 -13.85 -38.91 40.71
C VAL A 512 -14.51 -37.81 39.82
N HIS A 513 -15.84 -37.71 39.89
CA HIS A 513 -16.71 -36.69 39.26
C HIS A 513 -16.77 -35.35 40.04
N PRO A 514 -17.39 -34.27 39.51
CA PRO A 514 -16.87 -32.91 39.56
C PRO A 514 -17.33 -32.09 40.78
N LYS A 515 -16.51 -31.13 41.22
CA LYS A 515 -16.95 -30.03 42.10
C LYS A 515 -17.01 -28.71 41.34
N ARG A 516 -18.24 -28.23 41.13
CA ARG A 516 -18.54 -26.80 41.00
C ARG A 516 -18.24 -26.13 42.35
N SER A 517 -17.66 -24.94 42.33
CA SER A 517 -17.73 -24.01 43.46
C SER A 517 -17.92 -22.58 42.96
N CYS A 518 -18.92 -21.95 43.59
CA CYS A 518 -19.32 -20.55 43.47
C CYS A 518 -18.32 -19.57 44.10
N ILE A 519 -18.29 -18.38 43.51
CA ILE A 519 -18.07 -17.01 44.02
C ILE A 519 -17.74 -16.87 45.52
N VAL A 520 -16.69 -16.10 45.82
CA VAL A 520 -16.73 -15.06 46.88
C VAL A 520 -16.05 -13.81 46.32
N VAL A 521 -16.77 -12.70 46.36
CA VAL A 521 -16.29 -11.34 46.12
C VAL A 521 -15.79 -10.81 47.46
N ASP A 522 -14.57 -10.27 47.48
CA ASP A 522 -14.18 -9.13 48.32
C ASP A 522 -13.40 -8.15 47.45
#